data_AF-A0A3A9FWA6-F1
#
_entry.id   AF-A0A3A9FWA6-F1
#
_cell.length_a   1.000
_cell.length_b   1.000
_cell.length_c   1.000
_cell.angle_alpha   90.00
_cell.angle_beta   90.00
_cell.angle_gamma   90.00
#
_symmetry.space_group_name_H-M   'P 1'
#
loop_
_entity.id
_entity.type
_entity.pdbx_description
1 polymer ?
#
loop_
_entity_poly.entity_id
_entity_poly.type
_entity_poly.pdbx_seq_one_letter_code
_entity_poly.pdbx_strand_id
1 'polypeptide(L)'
;MLSLAQAGGALGTLAVFRSLLDDPVLSAFQKLCLSQGAPAEKASLCGAFCAALYQETTDFPGYVLGKALEAETPYVKRQAMGKEIPEALADTLKSELEILEKASSFTVEQVKQEIKWEGSLPGWTNGAHHFFAAYQEQMDHIAQRGYGIFASHHMFTVTEKGLEPVFYPETVRLADLTGYGREREQAVRNAQALLEGRPAANVLLYGDAGTGKSTCVKAIANEFRDQGLRLVELRKDQLFRLPDLIGRLNQMPLKFILFIDDLSFSKNDGNFSALKAMLEGSVAAKSPNIVIYATSNRRHLVLEKFSDREGDEIHLNDTMQELSSLSARFGLVITFVRPDRELYQEVVRSYLTLYGIAYNKDVADRAEAYALQCGGRSPRAARHFAEFLASQGIGETN
;
A
#
# COMPACT_ATOMS: atom_id res chain seq x y z
N MET A 1 29.56 -6.74 29.80
CA MET A 1 28.72 -5.81 29.01
C MET A 1 29.64 -5.07 28.06
N LEU A 2 29.18 -4.81 26.84
CA LEU A 2 29.89 -3.99 25.87
C LEU A 2 29.94 -2.54 26.39
N SER A 3 31.03 -1.81 26.23
CA SER A 3 31.07 -0.36 26.57
C SER A 3 30.42 0.48 25.47
N LEU A 4 30.01 1.72 25.75
CA LEU A 4 29.47 2.64 24.73
C LEU A 4 30.46 2.83 23.57
N ALA A 5 31.75 3.01 23.87
CA ALA A 5 32.76 3.15 22.82
C ALA A 5 32.87 1.90 21.93
N GLN A 6 32.78 0.71 22.53
CA GLN A 6 32.75 -0.55 21.79
C GLN A 6 31.46 -0.67 20.95
N ALA A 7 30.33 -0.19 21.45
CA ALA A 7 29.05 -0.22 20.74
C ALA A 7 29.09 0.68 19.51
N GLY A 8 29.58 1.91 19.67
CA GLY A 8 29.77 2.84 18.55
C GLY A 8 30.72 2.30 17.49
N GLY A 9 31.81 1.66 17.91
CA GLY A 9 32.78 1.00 17.02
C GLY A 9 32.15 -0.17 16.25
N ALA A 10 31.40 -1.04 16.92
CA ALA A 10 30.72 -2.18 16.30
C ALA A 10 29.60 -1.73 15.34
N LEU A 11 28.83 -0.70 15.68
CA LEU A 11 27.90 -0.06 14.74
C LEU A 11 28.64 0.48 13.50
N GLY A 12 29.87 0.97 13.68
CA GLY A 12 30.71 1.45 12.59
C GLY A 12 31.13 0.36 11.59
N THR A 13 31.08 -0.92 11.96
CA THR A 13 31.47 -2.05 11.11
C THR A 13 30.32 -2.66 10.31
N LEU A 14 29.07 -2.19 10.47
CA LEU A 14 27.92 -2.70 9.73
C LEU A 14 28.16 -2.56 8.21
N ALA A 15 27.91 -3.64 7.48
CA ALA A 15 28.00 -3.78 6.04
C ALA A 15 26.65 -4.19 5.41
N VAL A 16 25.93 -5.14 6.02
CA VAL A 16 24.60 -5.58 5.57
C VAL A 16 23.54 -4.52 5.90
N PHE A 17 23.58 -3.99 7.12
CA PHE A 17 22.69 -2.94 7.63
C PHE A 17 23.34 -1.55 7.59
N ARG A 18 24.29 -1.34 6.66
CA ARG A 18 25.03 -0.07 6.57
C ARG A 18 24.13 1.16 6.49
N SER A 19 23.03 1.07 5.74
CA SER A 19 22.07 2.16 5.54
C SER A 19 21.37 2.61 6.83
N LEU A 20 21.36 1.78 7.89
CA LEU A 20 20.78 2.17 9.17
C LEU A 20 21.63 3.26 9.87
N LEU A 21 22.89 3.46 9.48
CA LEU A 21 23.72 4.53 10.06
C LEU A 21 23.33 5.93 9.57
N ASP A 22 22.56 6.01 8.47
CA ASP A 22 21.99 7.26 7.97
C ASP A 22 20.68 7.61 8.70
N ASP A 23 20.11 6.68 9.48
CA ASP A 23 18.92 6.92 10.28
C ASP A 23 19.19 7.93 11.41
N PRO A 24 18.32 8.93 11.63
CA PRO A 24 18.56 9.98 12.62
C PRO A 24 18.80 9.46 14.05
N VAL A 25 18.11 8.40 14.46
CA VAL A 25 18.19 7.85 15.82
C VAL A 25 19.49 7.07 15.98
N LEU A 26 19.80 6.13 15.07
CA LEU A 26 21.05 5.37 15.13
C LEU A 26 22.28 6.26 14.94
N SER A 27 22.21 7.25 14.04
CA SER A 27 23.29 8.22 13.83
C SER A 27 23.56 9.04 15.11
N ALA A 28 22.50 9.51 15.79
CA ALA A 28 22.63 10.23 17.04
C ALA A 28 23.19 9.35 18.17
N PHE A 29 22.73 8.11 18.27
CA PHE A 29 23.24 7.14 19.25
C PHE A 29 24.71 6.79 19.00
N GLN A 30 25.12 6.59 17.74
CA GLN A 30 26.51 6.32 17.39
C GLN A 30 27.42 7.51 17.72
N LYS A 31 26.97 8.74 17.47
CA LYS A 31 27.71 9.96 17.86
C LYS A 31 27.90 10.05 19.36
N LEU A 32 26.87 9.74 20.15
CA LEU A 32 26.96 9.62 21.61
C LEU A 32 28.03 8.59 22.01
N CYS A 33 27.96 7.39 21.41
CA CYS A 33 28.88 6.30 21.71
C CYS A 33 30.36 6.62 21.41
N LEU A 34 30.62 7.32 20.30
CA LEU A 34 31.97 7.64 19.82
C LEU A 34 32.54 8.95 20.39
N SER A 35 31.73 9.76 21.09
CA SER A 35 32.19 11.03 21.63
C SER A 35 33.28 10.83 22.70
N GLN A 36 34.39 11.55 22.53
CA GLN A 36 35.46 11.69 23.54
C GLN A 36 35.35 13.01 24.33
N GLY A 37 34.25 13.75 24.15
CA GLY A 37 34.02 15.04 24.79
C GLY A 37 33.78 14.96 26.29
N ALA A 38 33.60 16.12 26.92
CA ALA A 38 33.31 16.23 28.35
C ALA A 38 31.91 15.64 28.68
N PRO A 39 31.65 15.25 29.95
CA PRO A 39 30.35 14.70 30.36
C PRO A 39 29.12 15.52 29.93
N ALA A 40 29.21 16.85 29.97
CA ALA A 40 28.13 17.74 29.54
C ALA A 40 27.83 17.65 28.03
N GLU A 41 28.85 17.50 27.19
CA GLU A 41 28.69 17.32 25.75
C GLU A 41 28.01 15.97 25.46
N LYS A 42 28.45 14.90 26.12
CA LYS A 42 27.83 13.57 26.00
C LYS A 42 26.38 13.57 26.48
N ALA A 43 26.07 14.28 27.57
CA ALA A 43 24.70 14.45 28.04
C ALA A 43 23.82 15.17 27.01
N SER A 44 24.36 16.19 26.33
CA SER A 44 23.68 16.88 25.23
C SER A 44 23.41 15.94 24.04
N LEU A 45 24.40 15.12 23.64
CA LEU A 45 24.23 14.10 22.59
C LEU A 45 23.19 13.04 22.96
N CYS A 46 23.14 12.63 24.23
CA CYS A 46 22.09 11.75 24.75
C CYS A 46 20.71 12.40 24.63
N GLY A 47 20.62 13.71 24.91
CA GLY A 47 19.40 14.50 24.70
C GLY A 47 18.97 14.53 23.23
N ALA A 48 19.91 14.75 22.30
CA ALA A 48 19.63 14.74 20.87
C ALA A 48 19.16 13.36 20.37
N PHE A 49 19.78 12.28 20.84
CA PHE A 49 19.35 10.90 20.58
C PHE A 49 17.91 10.67 21.05
N CYS A 50 17.59 11.01 22.31
CA CYS A 50 16.24 10.83 22.84
C CYS A 50 15.21 11.69 22.10
N ALA A 51 15.56 12.92 21.74
CA ALA A 51 14.68 13.80 20.97
C ALA A 51 14.36 13.22 19.58
N ALA A 52 15.31 12.54 18.94
CA ALA A 52 15.05 11.82 17.69
C ALA A 52 14.18 10.58 17.92
N LEU A 53 14.48 9.78 18.95
CA LEU A 53 13.72 8.57 19.27
C LEU A 53 12.25 8.89 19.56
N TYR A 54 11.97 9.91 20.38
CA TYR A 54 10.61 10.30 20.78
C TYR A 54 9.69 10.77 19.66
N GLN A 55 10.24 11.11 18.48
CA GLN A 55 9.39 11.40 17.31
C GLN A 55 8.71 10.14 16.77
N GLU A 56 9.24 8.98 17.12
CA GLU A 56 8.84 7.68 16.57
C GLU A 56 8.28 6.75 17.66
N THR A 57 9.00 6.61 18.78
CA THR A 57 8.64 5.71 19.89
C THR A 57 9.43 6.04 21.16
N THR A 58 9.25 5.26 22.21
CA THR A 58 10.12 5.25 23.40
C THR A 58 10.92 3.95 23.54
N ASP A 59 10.61 2.91 22.77
CA ASP A 59 11.27 1.60 22.81
C ASP A 59 12.46 1.54 21.84
N PHE A 60 13.68 1.70 22.36
CA PHE A 60 14.88 1.78 21.51
C PHE A 60 15.21 0.45 20.81
N PRO A 61 15.31 -0.71 21.48
CA PRO A 61 15.51 -1.97 20.78
C PRO A 61 14.39 -2.29 19.79
N GLY A 62 13.13 -2.03 20.14
CA GLY A 62 12.00 -2.21 19.22
C GLY A 62 12.11 -1.34 17.96
N TYR A 63 12.54 -0.08 18.12
CA TYR A 63 12.81 0.82 17.01
C TYR A 63 13.90 0.28 16.07
N VAL A 64 15.05 -0.12 16.62
CA VAL A 64 16.18 -0.62 15.82
C VAL A 64 15.79 -1.93 15.10
N LEU A 65 15.08 -2.83 15.77
CA LEU A 65 14.55 -4.05 15.15
C LEU A 65 13.62 -3.71 13.99
N GLY A 66 12.67 -2.78 14.18
CA GLY A 66 11.79 -2.29 13.13
C GLY A 66 12.56 -1.78 11.91
N LYS A 67 13.58 -0.93 12.11
CA LYS A 67 14.45 -0.44 11.04
C LYS A 67 15.23 -1.55 10.34
N ALA A 68 15.70 -2.56 11.08
CA ALA A 68 16.38 -3.72 10.50
C ALA A 68 15.44 -4.57 9.64
N LEU A 69 14.19 -4.78 10.06
CA LEU A 69 13.17 -5.52 9.30
C LEU A 69 12.72 -4.79 8.04
N GLU A 70 12.68 -3.46 8.07
CA GLU A 70 12.36 -2.60 6.91
C GLU A 70 13.57 -2.37 5.98
N ALA A 71 14.78 -2.77 6.36
CA ALA A 71 15.97 -2.50 5.57
C ALA A 71 16.02 -3.35 4.29
N GLU A 72 16.23 -2.69 3.15
CA GLU A 72 16.43 -3.32 1.85
C GLU A 72 17.85 -3.88 1.67
N THR A 73 18.23 -4.86 2.48
CA THR A 73 19.59 -5.43 2.51
C THR A 73 19.90 -6.34 1.30
N PRO A 74 21.19 -6.56 0.97
CA PRO A 74 21.58 -7.55 -0.03
C PRO A 74 21.16 -9.00 0.30
N TYR A 75 20.94 -9.30 1.58
CA TYR A 75 20.48 -10.60 2.05
C TYR A 75 19.00 -10.80 1.69
N VAL A 76 18.12 -9.88 2.13
CA VAL A 76 16.67 -10.01 1.91
C VAL A 76 16.31 -10.02 0.43
N LYS A 77 17.02 -9.22 -0.40
CA LYS A 77 16.84 -9.20 -1.86
C LYS A 77 17.18 -10.53 -2.51
N ARG A 78 18.24 -11.21 -2.08
CA ARG A 78 18.61 -12.54 -2.60
C ARG A 78 17.60 -13.58 -2.19
N GLN A 79 17.19 -13.57 -0.92
CA GLN A 79 16.19 -14.50 -0.39
C GLN A 79 14.85 -14.35 -1.12
N ALA A 80 14.38 -13.11 -1.31
CA ALA A 80 13.17 -12.81 -2.07
C ALA A 80 13.20 -13.33 -3.51
N MET A 81 14.36 -13.30 -4.15
CA MET A 81 14.57 -13.81 -5.52
C MET A 81 14.82 -15.33 -5.57
N GLY A 82 14.83 -16.03 -4.44
CA GLY A 82 15.19 -17.45 -4.37
C GLY A 82 16.64 -17.73 -4.81
N LYS A 83 17.53 -16.73 -4.70
CA LYS A 83 18.95 -16.87 -5.05
C LYS A 83 19.73 -17.46 -3.88
N GLU A 84 20.80 -18.18 -4.21
CA GLU A 84 21.75 -18.67 -3.21
C GLU A 84 22.32 -17.52 -2.38
N ILE A 85 22.39 -17.73 -1.06
CA ILE A 85 22.94 -16.78 -0.10
C ILE A 85 24.35 -17.25 0.25
N PRO A 86 25.41 -16.48 -0.09
CA PRO A 86 26.77 -16.84 0.28
C PRO A 86 26.93 -16.94 1.80
N GLU A 87 27.67 -17.93 2.29
CA GLU A 87 27.91 -18.18 3.72
C GLU A 87 28.44 -16.92 4.44
N ALA A 88 29.43 -16.24 3.83
CA ALA A 88 29.96 -14.99 4.36
C ALA A 88 28.88 -13.89 4.57
N LEU A 89 27.86 -13.83 3.70
CA LEU A 89 26.76 -12.87 3.83
C LEU A 89 25.79 -13.28 4.97
N ALA A 90 25.52 -14.57 5.11
CA ALA A 90 24.66 -15.11 6.18
C ALA A 90 25.31 -14.92 7.57
N ASP A 91 26.61 -15.21 7.69
CA ASP A 91 27.36 -15.02 8.93
C ASP A 91 27.44 -13.54 9.32
N THR A 92 27.69 -12.67 8.33
CA THR A 92 27.71 -11.22 8.54
C THR A 92 26.33 -10.72 9.01
N LEU A 93 25.24 -11.15 8.37
CA LEU A 93 23.88 -10.79 8.79
C LEU A 93 23.66 -11.14 10.27
N LYS A 94 23.97 -12.39 10.67
CA LYS A 94 23.79 -12.85 12.04
C LYS A 94 24.60 -12.02 13.03
N SER A 95 25.88 -11.80 12.74
CA SER A 95 26.76 -10.99 13.58
C SER A 95 26.27 -9.55 13.71
N GLU A 96 25.77 -8.95 12.62
CA GLU A 96 25.26 -7.57 12.65
C GLU A 96 23.95 -7.44 13.43
N LEU A 97 23.04 -8.41 13.32
CA LEU A 97 21.83 -8.44 14.15
C LEU A 97 22.17 -8.52 15.64
N GLU A 98 23.17 -9.31 16.02
CA GLU A 98 23.66 -9.34 17.40
C GLU A 98 24.30 -8.01 17.84
N ILE A 99 25.01 -7.33 16.94
CA ILE A 99 25.58 -6.00 17.22
C ILE A 99 24.45 -5.00 17.47
N LEU A 100 23.42 -4.98 16.61
CA LEU A 100 22.27 -4.09 16.74
C LEU A 100 21.48 -4.36 18.03
N GLU A 101 21.25 -5.63 18.36
CA GLU A 101 20.58 -6.03 19.61
C GLU A 101 21.37 -5.58 20.84
N LYS A 102 22.68 -5.86 20.88
CA LYS A 102 23.55 -5.45 22.00
C LYS A 102 23.65 -3.92 22.10
N ALA A 103 23.82 -3.22 21.00
CA ALA A 103 23.94 -1.76 20.98
C ALA A 103 22.65 -1.06 21.39
N SER A 104 21.48 -1.61 21.05
CA SER A 104 20.19 -1.05 21.45
C SER A 104 19.76 -1.41 22.88
N SER A 105 20.40 -2.42 23.48
CA SER A 105 20.10 -2.87 24.85
C SER A 105 20.59 -1.96 25.98
N PHE A 106 21.33 -0.89 25.68
CA PHE A 106 21.81 0.06 26.70
C PHE A 106 20.64 0.74 27.40
N THR A 107 20.70 0.80 28.74
CA THR A 107 19.74 1.58 29.54
C THR A 107 20.27 2.97 29.84
N VAL A 108 19.35 3.87 30.18
CA VAL A 108 19.66 5.25 30.57
C VAL A 108 20.66 5.29 31.72
N GLU A 109 20.52 4.39 32.69
CA GLU A 109 21.38 4.28 33.87
C GLU A 109 22.79 3.85 33.48
N GLN A 110 22.92 2.88 32.57
CA GLN A 110 24.22 2.45 32.06
C GLN A 110 24.92 3.58 31.31
N VAL A 111 24.19 4.29 30.45
CA VAL A 111 24.72 5.47 29.75
C VAL A 111 25.15 6.54 30.74
N LYS A 112 24.30 6.89 31.72
CA LYS A 112 24.58 7.92 32.74
C LYS A 112 25.84 7.59 33.54
N GLN A 113 26.00 6.32 33.94
CA GLN A 113 27.19 5.85 34.66
C GLN A 113 28.45 5.96 33.80
N GLU A 114 28.40 5.55 32.54
CA GLU A 114 29.57 5.54 31.66
C GLU A 114 30.02 6.96 31.26
N ILE A 115 29.07 7.87 31.02
CA ILE A 115 29.41 9.28 30.71
C ILE A 115 29.75 10.11 31.96
N LYS A 116 29.57 9.56 33.16
CA LYS A 116 29.81 10.21 34.47
C LYS A 116 29.02 11.51 34.63
N TRP A 117 27.73 11.48 34.28
CA TRP A 117 26.85 12.64 34.39
C TRP A 117 26.02 12.61 35.67
N GLU A 118 26.03 13.70 36.43
CA GLU A 118 25.30 13.80 37.70
C GLU A 118 23.85 14.29 37.51
N GLY A 119 23.58 15.08 36.47
CA GLY A 119 22.27 15.65 36.18
C GLY A 119 21.22 14.64 35.67
N SER A 120 20.01 15.13 35.39
CA SER A 120 18.96 14.31 34.77
C SER A 120 19.26 14.04 33.29
N LEU A 121 18.88 12.87 32.79
CA LEU A 121 18.87 12.53 31.36
C LEU A 121 17.45 12.10 30.97
N PRO A 122 17.00 12.42 29.74
CA PRO A 122 15.79 11.82 29.19
C PRO A 122 15.94 10.30 29.11
N GLY A 123 14.85 9.56 29.31
CA GLY A 123 14.87 8.11 29.38
C GLY A 123 14.05 7.41 28.30
N TRP A 124 14.48 6.21 27.90
CA TRP A 124 13.79 5.35 26.95
C TRP A 124 13.48 4.00 27.60
N THR A 125 12.64 3.20 26.94
CA THR A 125 12.33 1.84 27.35
C THR A 125 13.15 0.84 26.53
N ASN A 126 13.41 -0.31 27.15
CA ASN A 126 14.15 -1.41 26.54
C ASN A 126 13.22 -2.62 26.47
N GLY A 127 12.39 -2.69 25.42
CA GLY A 127 11.55 -3.86 25.17
C GLY A 127 12.39 -5.13 25.03
N ALA A 128 11.82 -6.28 25.39
CA ALA A 128 12.46 -7.57 25.16
C ALA A 128 12.24 -7.98 23.69
N HIS A 129 13.32 -7.93 22.90
CA HIS A 129 13.29 -8.23 21.47
C HIS A 129 14.42 -9.20 21.13
N HIS A 130 14.14 -10.21 20.30
CA HIS A 130 15.12 -11.18 19.82
C HIS A 130 15.35 -10.97 18.33
N PHE A 131 16.43 -10.25 17.98
CA PHE A 131 16.56 -9.68 16.64
C PHE A 131 16.70 -10.77 15.58
N PHE A 132 17.56 -11.75 15.84
CA PHE A 132 17.78 -12.84 14.90
C PHE A 132 16.52 -13.69 14.69
N ALA A 133 15.81 -14.03 15.76
CA ALA A 133 14.58 -14.82 15.68
C ALA A 133 13.47 -14.07 14.93
N ALA A 134 13.26 -12.79 15.24
CA ALA A 134 12.29 -11.95 14.55
C ALA A 134 12.64 -11.77 13.05
N TYR A 135 13.92 -11.58 12.74
CA TYR A 135 14.38 -11.49 11.35
C TYR A 135 14.15 -12.81 10.60
N GLN A 136 14.46 -13.95 11.22
CA GLN A 136 14.19 -15.26 10.62
C GLN A 136 12.70 -15.49 10.37
N GLU A 137 11.82 -15.18 11.33
CA GLU A 137 10.37 -15.29 11.15
C GLU A 137 9.89 -14.46 9.95
N GLN A 138 10.40 -13.22 9.81
CA GLN A 138 10.08 -12.37 8.67
C GLN A 138 10.55 -12.98 7.34
N MET A 139 11.73 -13.60 7.34
CA MET A 139 12.32 -14.24 6.18
C MET A 139 11.57 -15.52 5.77
N ASP A 140 11.06 -16.29 6.72
CA ASP A 140 10.22 -17.46 6.47
C ASP A 140 8.87 -17.09 5.82
N HIS A 141 8.36 -15.90 6.16
CA HIS A 141 7.13 -15.33 5.60
C HIS A 141 7.36 -14.26 4.53
N ILE A 142 8.56 -14.20 3.94
CA ILE A 142 8.92 -13.15 2.97
C ILE A 142 8.02 -13.17 1.73
N ALA A 143 7.46 -14.33 1.38
CA ALA A 143 6.56 -14.47 0.24
C ALA A 143 5.20 -13.78 0.46
N GLN A 144 4.72 -13.69 1.71
CA GLN A 144 3.44 -13.07 2.07
C GLN A 144 3.61 -11.66 2.64
N ARG A 145 4.67 -11.41 3.39
CA ARG A 145 4.94 -10.11 4.02
C ARG A 145 5.77 -9.21 3.11
N GLY A 146 6.70 -9.76 2.35
CA GLY A 146 7.69 -8.99 1.59
C GLY A 146 8.71 -8.33 2.50
N TYR A 147 9.38 -7.31 1.98
CA TYR A 147 10.42 -6.54 2.68
C TYR A 147 10.33 -5.06 2.34
N GLY A 148 11.08 -4.21 3.06
CA GLY A 148 11.01 -2.78 2.85
C GLY A 148 9.64 -2.22 3.23
N ILE A 149 9.22 -1.18 2.51
CA ILE A 149 7.91 -0.55 2.70
C ILE A 149 6.72 -1.53 2.55
N PHE A 150 6.92 -2.67 1.87
CA PHE A 150 5.87 -3.68 1.63
C PHE A 150 5.62 -4.62 2.81
N ALA A 151 6.57 -4.67 3.77
CA ALA A 151 6.42 -5.46 4.99
C ALA A 151 5.35 -4.89 5.91
N SER A 152 5.29 -3.55 6.00
CA SER A 152 4.42 -2.83 6.93
C SER A 152 3.13 -2.30 6.29
N HIS A 153 3.05 -2.26 4.95
CA HIS A 153 1.92 -1.66 4.22
C HIS A 153 1.46 -2.54 3.05
N HIS A 154 0.17 -2.48 2.73
CA HIS A 154 -0.42 -3.22 1.61
C HIS A 154 -0.99 -2.36 0.48
N MET A 155 -1.12 -1.05 0.68
CA MET A 155 -1.57 -0.09 -0.33
C MET A 155 -0.54 1.01 -0.53
N PHE A 156 -0.31 1.36 -1.78
CA PHE A 156 0.71 2.32 -2.19
C PHE A 156 0.17 3.25 -3.27
N THR A 157 0.76 4.43 -3.35
CA THR A 157 0.53 5.38 -4.44
C THR A 157 1.86 5.79 -5.05
N VAL A 158 1.83 6.22 -6.31
CA VAL A 158 3.01 6.77 -6.99
C VAL A 158 3.00 8.29 -6.82
N THR A 159 4.07 8.85 -6.26
CA THR A 159 4.30 10.29 -6.13
C THR A 159 5.59 10.69 -6.84
N GLU A 160 5.92 11.98 -6.94
CA GLU A 160 7.15 12.42 -7.61
C GLU A 160 8.41 11.72 -7.08
N LYS A 161 8.44 11.44 -5.76
CA LYS A 161 9.54 10.79 -5.04
C LYS A 161 9.63 9.27 -5.30
N GLY A 162 8.56 8.66 -5.82
CA GLY A 162 8.52 7.24 -6.14
C GLY A 162 7.28 6.56 -5.60
N LEU A 163 7.43 5.32 -5.14
CA LEU A 163 6.36 4.53 -4.56
C LEU A 163 6.29 4.81 -3.06
N GLU A 164 5.15 5.28 -2.57
CA GLU A 164 4.95 5.63 -1.15
C GLU A 164 3.74 4.88 -0.56
N PRO A 165 3.79 4.48 0.71
CA PRO A 165 2.67 3.81 1.37
C PRO A 165 1.49 4.75 1.59
N VAL A 166 0.28 4.21 1.53
CA VAL A 166 -0.95 4.90 1.97
C VAL A 166 -1.15 4.59 3.45
N PHE A 167 -0.92 5.58 4.32
CA PHE A 167 -1.00 5.39 5.78
C PHE A 167 -2.43 5.22 6.32
N TYR A 168 -3.42 5.77 5.62
CA TYR A 168 -4.84 5.69 6.02
C TYR A 168 -5.68 5.09 4.88
N PRO A 169 -5.47 3.82 4.53
CA PRO A 169 -6.24 3.19 3.48
C PRO A 169 -7.69 2.99 3.91
N GLU A 170 -8.61 3.03 2.95
CA GLU A 170 -10.00 2.59 3.19
C GLU A 170 -10.00 1.13 3.68
N THR A 171 -10.72 0.84 4.76
CA THR A 171 -10.75 -0.48 5.42
C THR A 171 -11.84 -1.41 4.90
N VAL A 172 -12.54 -1.00 3.82
CA VAL A 172 -13.64 -1.76 3.21
C VAL A 172 -13.23 -3.17 2.82
N ARG A 173 -14.01 -4.17 3.21
CA ARG A 173 -13.81 -5.59 2.86
C ARG A 173 -14.88 -6.07 1.88
N LEU A 174 -14.66 -7.24 1.28
CA LEU A 174 -15.61 -7.81 0.32
C LEU A 174 -16.98 -8.08 0.95
N ALA A 175 -17.00 -8.47 2.23
CA ALA A 175 -18.23 -8.70 2.99
C ALA A 175 -19.08 -7.42 3.19
N ASP A 176 -18.45 -6.24 3.18
CA ASP A 176 -19.14 -4.96 3.37
C ASP A 176 -19.82 -4.50 2.07
N LEU A 177 -19.41 -5.05 0.93
CA LEU A 177 -19.97 -4.74 -0.37
C LEU A 177 -21.26 -5.55 -0.57
N THR A 178 -22.39 -4.85 -0.74
CA THR A 178 -23.70 -5.44 -1.03
C THR A 178 -24.03 -5.30 -2.52
N GLY A 179 -24.65 -6.31 -3.12
CA GLY A 179 -24.94 -6.34 -4.55
C GLY A 179 -23.74 -6.61 -5.45
N TYR A 180 -23.94 -6.75 -6.78
CA TYR A 180 -22.87 -7.03 -7.75
C TYR A 180 -22.04 -8.29 -7.45
N GLY A 181 -22.65 -9.32 -6.86
CA GLY A 181 -21.91 -10.52 -6.42
C GLY A 181 -21.16 -11.20 -7.55
N ARG A 182 -21.79 -11.33 -8.73
CA ARG A 182 -21.21 -11.97 -9.91
C ARG A 182 -20.03 -11.18 -10.49
N GLU A 183 -20.14 -9.86 -10.53
CA GLU A 183 -19.10 -8.94 -11.01
C GLU A 183 -17.89 -8.99 -10.08
N ARG A 184 -18.13 -8.88 -8.78
CA ARG A 184 -17.08 -8.95 -7.75
C ARG A 184 -16.38 -10.30 -7.76
N GLU A 185 -17.11 -11.40 -7.85
CA GLU A 185 -16.54 -12.75 -7.84
C GLU A 185 -15.59 -12.99 -9.03
N GLN A 186 -15.84 -12.37 -10.19
CA GLN A 186 -14.92 -12.44 -11.33
C GLN A 186 -13.58 -11.76 -11.01
N ALA A 187 -13.61 -10.56 -10.43
CA ALA A 187 -12.42 -9.83 -10.02
C ALA A 187 -11.65 -10.55 -8.90
N VAL A 188 -12.39 -11.14 -7.94
CA VAL A 188 -11.85 -11.94 -6.83
C VAL A 188 -11.16 -13.19 -7.33
N ARG A 189 -11.82 -13.99 -8.19
CA ARG A 189 -11.22 -15.21 -8.76
C ARG A 189 -9.96 -14.92 -9.57
N ASN A 190 -9.91 -13.78 -10.26
CA ASN A 190 -8.72 -13.35 -10.98
C ASN A 190 -7.56 -12.98 -10.04
N ALA A 191 -7.85 -12.29 -8.92
CA ALA A 191 -6.84 -11.99 -7.90
C ALA A 191 -6.34 -13.27 -7.18
N GLN A 192 -7.23 -14.22 -6.89
CA GLN A 192 -6.85 -15.54 -6.36
C GLN A 192 -5.95 -16.31 -7.33
N ALA A 193 -6.27 -16.30 -8.63
CA ALA A 193 -5.42 -16.92 -9.63
C ALA A 193 -4.00 -16.32 -9.62
N LEU A 194 -3.88 -14.99 -9.49
CA LEU A 194 -2.57 -14.33 -9.38
C LEU A 194 -1.78 -14.78 -8.13
N LEU A 195 -2.46 -14.87 -6.97
CA LEU A 195 -1.87 -15.32 -5.70
C LEU A 195 -1.37 -16.75 -5.79
N GLU A 196 -2.13 -17.62 -6.43
CA GLU A 196 -1.77 -19.02 -6.66
C GLU A 196 -0.74 -19.21 -7.77
N GLY A 197 -0.24 -18.12 -8.38
CA GLY A 197 0.71 -18.18 -9.51
C GLY A 197 0.11 -18.74 -10.80
N ARG A 198 -1.22 -18.85 -10.89
CA ARG A 198 -1.96 -19.21 -12.10
C ARG A 198 -2.05 -17.99 -13.04
N PRO A 199 -2.26 -18.20 -14.35
CA PRO A 199 -2.48 -17.09 -15.27
C PRO A 199 -3.67 -16.23 -14.85
N ALA A 200 -3.40 -14.96 -14.54
CA ALA A 200 -4.40 -13.93 -14.27
C ALA A 200 -4.45 -12.92 -15.42
N ALA A 201 -5.63 -12.37 -15.66
CA ALA A 201 -5.90 -11.38 -16.69
C ALA A 201 -5.75 -9.95 -16.15
N ASN A 202 -5.35 -9.03 -17.03
CA ASN A 202 -5.59 -7.61 -16.81
C ASN A 202 -7.10 -7.35 -16.88
N VAL A 203 -7.62 -6.57 -15.93
CA VAL A 203 -9.05 -6.36 -15.73
C VAL A 203 -9.46 -4.93 -16.05
N LEU A 204 -10.50 -4.79 -16.86
CA LEU A 204 -11.21 -3.52 -17.04
C LEU A 204 -12.57 -3.59 -16.34
N LEU A 205 -12.72 -2.82 -15.26
CA LEU A 205 -13.99 -2.62 -14.57
C LEU A 205 -14.67 -1.42 -15.23
N TYR A 206 -15.75 -1.64 -15.96
CA TYR A 206 -16.43 -0.59 -16.72
C TYR A 206 -17.88 -0.43 -16.26
N GLY A 207 -18.42 0.78 -16.37
CA GLY A 207 -19.84 1.03 -16.14
C GLY A 207 -20.11 2.28 -15.33
N ASP A 208 -21.32 2.42 -14.83
CA ASP A 208 -21.83 3.71 -14.33
C ASP A 208 -21.08 4.22 -13.11
N ALA A 209 -21.00 5.54 -12.95
CA ALA A 209 -20.38 6.16 -11.78
C ALA A 209 -21.13 5.77 -10.49
N GLY A 210 -20.38 5.57 -9.39
CA GLY A 210 -20.96 5.28 -8.08
C GLY A 210 -21.40 3.82 -7.85
N THR A 211 -21.16 2.92 -8.81
CA THR A 211 -21.46 1.46 -8.72
C THR A 211 -20.46 0.65 -7.89
N GLY A 212 -19.37 1.25 -7.41
CA GLY A 212 -18.41 0.60 -6.52
C GLY A 212 -17.22 -0.08 -7.21
N LYS A 213 -16.91 0.24 -8.47
CA LYS A 213 -15.76 -0.31 -9.21
C LYS A 213 -14.43 -0.18 -8.46
N SER A 214 -14.04 1.04 -8.08
CA SER A 214 -12.78 1.32 -7.37
C SER A 214 -12.79 0.70 -5.97
N THR A 215 -13.92 0.79 -5.26
CA THR A 215 -14.12 0.17 -3.95
C THR A 215 -13.98 -1.35 -4.00
N CYS A 216 -14.44 -2.01 -5.08
CA CYS A 216 -14.25 -3.44 -5.29
C CYS A 216 -12.77 -3.81 -5.35
N VAL A 217 -11.95 -3.04 -6.06
CA VAL A 217 -10.50 -3.32 -6.16
C VAL A 217 -9.80 -3.11 -4.82
N LYS A 218 -10.13 -2.03 -4.10
CA LYS A 218 -9.59 -1.77 -2.76
C LYS A 218 -10.01 -2.87 -1.76
N ALA A 219 -11.24 -3.34 -1.83
CA ALA A 219 -11.74 -4.45 -1.00
C ALA A 219 -11.01 -5.77 -1.27
N ILE A 220 -10.72 -6.09 -2.54
CA ILE A 220 -9.89 -7.25 -2.90
C ILE A 220 -8.49 -7.14 -2.27
N ALA A 221 -7.87 -5.96 -2.36
CA ALA A 221 -6.56 -5.74 -1.78
C ALA A 221 -6.56 -5.88 -0.25
N ASN A 222 -7.61 -5.42 0.43
CA ASN A 222 -7.78 -5.60 1.88
C ASN A 222 -7.98 -7.07 2.25
N GLU A 223 -8.80 -7.80 1.50
CA GLU A 223 -9.11 -9.21 1.77
C GLU A 223 -7.86 -10.11 1.68
N PHE A 224 -7.02 -9.87 0.67
CA PHE A 224 -5.88 -10.73 0.37
C PHE A 224 -4.52 -10.18 0.82
N ARG A 225 -4.50 -9.12 1.65
CA ARG A 225 -3.24 -8.50 2.10
C ARG A 225 -2.31 -9.50 2.82
N ASP A 226 -2.90 -10.37 3.64
CA ASP A 226 -2.17 -11.36 4.46
C ASP A 226 -1.67 -12.56 3.62
N GLN A 227 -2.13 -12.66 2.37
CA GLN A 227 -1.69 -13.65 1.39
C GLN A 227 -0.60 -13.09 0.45
N GLY A 228 -0.14 -11.85 0.68
CA GLY A 228 0.90 -11.20 -0.12
C GLY A 228 0.40 -10.37 -1.30
N LEU A 229 -0.90 -10.04 -1.36
CA LEU A 229 -1.41 -9.08 -2.33
C LEU A 229 -1.08 -7.65 -1.90
N ARG A 230 -0.64 -6.84 -2.85
CA ARG A 230 -0.39 -5.40 -2.68
C ARG A 230 -1.11 -4.62 -3.77
N LEU A 231 -1.64 -3.46 -3.41
CA LEU A 231 -2.29 -2.54 -4.34
C LEU A 231 -1.38 -1.34 -4.58
N VAL A 232 -1.09 -1.03 -5.84
CA VAL A 232 -0.38 0.19 -6.21
C VAL A 232 -1.31 1.03 -7.06
N GLU A 233 -1.73 2.17 -6.54
CA GLU A 233 -2.58 3.13 -7.23
C GLU A 233 -1.74 4.08 -8.09
N LEU A 234 -2.13 4.21 -9.36
CA LEU A 234 -1.54 5.12 -10.32
C LEU A 234 -2.61 6.02 -10.89
N ARG A 235 -2.28 7.30 -11.03
CA ARG A 235 -3.07 8.24 -11.81
C ARG A 235 -2.73 8.12 -13.30
N LYS A 236 -3.65 8.58 -14.14
CA LYS A 236 -3.49 8.57 -15.59
C LYS A 236 -2.24 9.33 -16.08
N ASP A 237 -1.90 10.44 -15.44
CA ASP A 237 -0.72 11.26 -15.76
C ASP A 237 0.60 10.57 -15.39
N GLN A 238 0.56 9.42 -14.70
CA GLN A 238 1.72 8.69 -14.20
C GLN A 238 1.99 7.39 -14.96
N LEU A 239 1.21 7.07 -16.00
CA LEU A 239 1.34 5.80 -16.73
C LEU A 239 2.70 5.64 -17.42
N PHE A 240 3.39 6.74 -17.73
CA PHE A 240 4.77 6.70 -18.23
C PHE A 240 5.77 6.03 -17.26
N ARG A 241 5.44 5.94 -15.96
CA ARG A 241 6.27 5.31 -14.92
C ARG A 241 6.06 3.79 -14.79
N LEU A 242 5.07 3.23 -15.49
CA LEU A 242 4.75 1.81 -15.42
C LEU A 242 5.95 0.89 -15.72
N PRO A 243 6.77 1.13 -16.77
CA PRO A 243 7.89 0.23 -17.08
C PRO A 243 8.90 0.12 -15.92
N ASP A 244 9.32 1.25 -15.35
CA ASP A 244 10.27 1.28 -14.23
C ASP A 244 9.67 0.66 -12.96
N LEU A 245 8.38 0.94 -12.70
CA LEU A 245 7.67 0.36 -11.57
C LEU A 245 7.59 -1.16 -11.68
N ILE A 246 7.21 -1.69 -12.84
CA ILE A 246 7.13 -3.14 -13.09
C ILE A 246 8.50 -3.79 -12.92
N GLY A 247 9.57 -3.18 -13.46
CA GLY A 247 10.93 -3.70 -13.30
C GLY A 247 11.36 -3.84 -11.83
N ARG A 248 10.93 -2.93 -10.97
CA ARG A 248 11.16 -3.00 -9.52
C ARG A 248 10.28 -4.05 -8.83
N LEU A 249 8.98 -4.07 -9.14
CA LEU A 249 8.01 -4.97 -8.49
C LEU A 249 8.20 -6.44 -8.88
N ASN A 250 8.74 -6.72 -10.07
CA ASN A 250 9.06 -8.08 -10.53
C ASN A 250 10.12 -8.79 -9.69
N GLN A 251 10.91 -8.03 -8.93
CA GLN A 251 11.95 -8.57 -8.05
C GLN A 251 11.41 -8.95 -6.67
N MET A 252 10.14 -8.60 -6.38
CA MET A 252 9.48 -8.89 -5.12
C MET A 252 8.77 -10.25 -5.20
N PRO A 253 8.71 -11.00 -4.08
CA PRO A 253 8.00 -12.28 -4.05
C PRO A 253 6.47 -12.09 -3.93
N LEU A 254 6.04 -10.88 -3.63
CA LEU A 254 4.64 -10.45 -3.48
C LEU A 254 3.91 -10.37 -4.82
N LYS A 255 2.58 -10.30 -4.75
CA LYS A 255 1.69 -10.08 -5.90
C LYS A 255 1.13 -8.67 -5.91
N PHE A 256 1.00 -8.08 -7.09
CA PHE A 256 0.60 -6.69 -7.24
C PHE A 256 -0.60 -6.53 -8.17
N ILE A 257 -1.56 -5.74 -7.72
CA ILE A 257 -2.55 -5.10 -8.59
C ILE A 257 -2.07 -3.67 -8.82
N LEU A 258 -1.74 -3.34 -10.07
CA LEU A 258 -1.55 -1.97 -10.51
C LEU A 258 -2.92 -1.39 -10.85
N PHE A 259 -3.41 -0.51 -9.98
CA PHE A 259 -4.74 0.05 -10.07
C PHE A 259 -4.72 1.42 -10.72
N ILE A 260 -5.46 1.57 -11.81
CA ILE A 260 -5.62 2.84 -12.53
C ILE A 260 -7.08 3.28 -12.42
N ASP A 261 -7.32 4.32 -11.62
CA ASP A 261 -8.68 4.82 -11.43
C ASP A 261 -9.10 5.80 -12.54
N ASP A 262 -10.37 5.71 -12.94
CA ASP A 262 -11.05 6.53 -13.95
C ASP A 262 -10.26 6.74 -15.25
N LEU A 263 -9.92 5.62 -15.89
CA LEU A 263 -9.30 5.58 -17.20
C LEU A 263 -10.23 6.26 -18.23
N SER A 264 -9.85 7.48 -18.63
CA SER A 264 -10.49 8.24 -19.71
C SER A 264 -9.42 8.93 -20.53
N PHE A 265 -9.36 8.67 -21.84
CA PHE A 265 -8.33 9.21 -22.73
C PHE A 265 -8.88 10.37 -23.57
N SER A 266 -8.01 11.35 -23.82
CA SER A 266 -8.20 12.40 -24.83
C SER A 266 -7.30 12.09 -26.02
N LYS A 267 -7.64 12.61 -27.23
CA LYS A 267 -6.77 12.55 -28.41
C LYS A 267 -5.36 13.03 -28.04
N ASN A 268 -4.31 12.29 -28.42
CA ASN A 268 -2.88 12.56 -28.17
C ASN A 268 -2.32 12.41 -26.74
N ASP A 269 -2.85 11.47 -25.94
CA ASP A 269 -2.22 11.19 -24.65
C ASP A 269 -1.00 10.27 -24.78
N GLY A 270 0.21 10.79 -24.54
CA GLY A 270 1.44 9.98 -24.50
C GLY A 270 1.39 8.84 -23.47
N ASN A 271 0.51 8.94 -22.47
CA ASN A 271 0.26 7.87 -21.51
C ASN A 271 -0.47 6.66 -22.10
N PHE A 272 -1.16 6.84 -23.24
CA PHE A 272 -1.88 5.77 -23.93
C PHE A 272 -0.92 4.74 -24.54
N SER A 273 0.18 5.18 -25.15
CA SER A 273 1.16 4.28 -25.78
C SER A 273 1.86 3.39 -24.74
N ALA A 274 2.17 3.94 -23.56
CA ALA A 274 2.77 3.19 -22.45
C ALA A 274 1.85 2.05 -21.98
N LEU A 275 0.58 2.35 -21.70
CA LEU A 275 -0.40 1.33 -21.30
C LEU A 275 -0.64 0.30 -22.41
N LYS A 276 -0.71 0.76 -23.67
CA LYS A 276 -0.91 -0.07 -24.85
C LYS A 276 0.21 -1.11 -25.00
N ALA A 277 1.47 -0.68 -24.89
CA ALA A 277 2.64 -1.54 -24.97
C ALA A 277 2.71 -2.55 -23.82
N MET A 278 2.29 -2.15 -22.61
CA MET A 278 2.18 -3.06 -21.46
C MET A 278 1.16 -4.16 -21.69
N LEU A 279 -0.03 -3.81 -22.21
CA LEU A 279 -1.09 -4.79 -22.48
C LEU A 279 -0.73 -5.73 -23.66
N GLU A 280 0.10 -5.29 -24.61
CA GLU A 280 0.67 -6.14 -25.68
C GLU A 280 1.78 -7.07 -25.20
N GLY A 281 2.33 -6.84 -23.99
CA GLY A 281 3.47 -7.58 -23.46
C GLY A 281 4.80 -7.26 -24.17
N SER A 282 4.89 -6.15 -24.90
CA SER A 282 6.05 -5.81 -25.74
C SER A 282 7.21 -5.18 -24.96
N VAL A 283 6.94 -4.49 -23.86
CA VAL A 283 7.98 -3.76 -23.07
C VAL A 283 8.25 -4.42 -21.72
N ALA A 284 7.34 -5.26 -21.22
CA ALA A 284 7.56 -6.10 -20.05
C ALA A 284 6.99 -7.49 -20.35
N ALA A 285 7.85 -8.50 -20.46
CA ALA A 285 7.41 -9.89 -20.50
C ALA A 285 6.40 -10.13 -19.37
N LYS A 286 5.30 -10.82 -19.69
CA LYS A 286 4.14 -11.05 -18.82
C LYS A 286 4.60 -11.37 -17.39
N SER A 287 4.50 -10.38 -16.53
CA SER A 287 5.09 -10.44 -15.19
C SER A 287 4.21 -11.34 -14.32
N PRO A 288 4.71 -12.49 -13.85
CA PRO A 288 3.87 -13.52 -13.22
C PRO A 288 3.32 -13.11 -11.85
N ASN A 289 3.73 -11.95 -11.34
CA ASN A 289 3.31 -11.39 -10.07
C ASN A 289 2.55 -10.06 -10.20
N ILE A 290 2.22 -9.60 -11.41
CA ILE A 290 1.57 -8.30 -11.63
C ILE A 290 0.36 -8.42 -12.56
N VAL A 291 -0.75 -7.79 -12.18
CA VAL A 291 -1.91 -7.55 -13.05
C VAL A 291 -2.33 -6.08 -13.01
N ILE A 292 -2.88 -5.58 -14.10
CA ILE A 292 -3.43 -4.23 -14.20
C ILE A 292 -4.94 -4.29 -14.02
N TYR A 293 -5.47 -3.51 -13.07
CA TYR A 293 -6.91 -3.29 -12.90
C TYR A 293 -7.19 -1.82 -13.22
N ALA A 294 -8.03 -1.56 -14.22
CA ALA A 294 -8.44 -0.21 -14.58
C ALA A 294 -9.94 -0.04 -14.36
N THR A 295 -10.37 1.11 -13.84
CA THR A 295 -11.80 1.49 -13.87
C THR A 295 -12.08 2.44 -15.02
N SER A 296 -13.28 2.39 -15.59
CA SER A 296 -13.76 3.45 -16.47
C SER A 296 -15.25 3.71 -16.25
N ASN A 297 -15.61 4.98 -16.16
CA ASN A 297 -17.00 5.41 -16.04
C ASN A 297 -17.75 5.43 -17.38
N ARG A 298 -17.09 5.08 -18.48
CA ARG A 298 -17.64 5.24 -19.84
C ARG A 298 -17.59 3.93 -20.60
N ARG A 299 -18.67 3.62 -21.33
CA ARG A 299 -18.73 2.45 -22.24
C ARG A 299 -17.65 2.52 -23.33
N HIS A 300 -17.22 3.71 -23.70
CA HIS A 300 -16.08 3.98 -24.57
C HIS A 300 -15.10 4.86 -23.81
N LEU A 301 -13.82 4.53 -23.79
CA LEU A 301 -12.74 5.26 -23.08
C LEU A 301 -12.50 6.71 -23.58
N VAL A 302 -13.39 7.26 -24.41
CA VAL A 302 -13.26 8.54 -25.14
C VAL A 302 -14.16 9.64 -24.54
N LEU A 303 -13.69 10.89 -24.62
CA LEU A 303 -14.52 12.10 -24.54
C LEU A 303 -15.19 12.40 -25.88
N GLU A 304 -16.51 12.23 -25.98
CA GLU A 304 -17.27 12.90 -27.02
C GLU A 304 -17.40 14.38 -26.65
N LYS A 305 -16.66 15.27 -27.32
CA LYS A 305 -16.99 16.69 -27.32
C LYS A 305 -17.94 16.96 -28.48
N PHE A 306 -19.11 17.51 -28.18
CA PHE A 306 -20.11 17.90 -29.20
C PHE A 306 -19.57 18.94 -30.20
N SER A 307 -18.48 19.64 -29.89
CA SER A 307 -17.77 20.56 -30.78
C SER A 307 -16.84 19.88 -31.80
N ASP A 308 -16.51 18.59 -31.62
CA ASP A 308 -15.60 17.85 -32.54
C ASP A 308 -16.36 17.25 -33.74
N ARG A 309 -17.68 17.48 -33.84
CA ARG A 309 -18.52 17.00 -34.95
C ARG A 309 -18.42 17.88 -36.21
N GLU A 310 -17.74 19.03 -36.15
CA GLU A 310 -17.65 19.97 -37.28
C GLU A 310 -16.31 19.92 -38.03
N GLY A 311 -15.34 19.08 -37.63
CA GLY A 311 -14.10 18.89 -38.37
C GLY A 311 -13.32 17.65 -37.93
N ASP A 312 -13.09 16.73 -38.87
CA ASP A 312 -12.30 15.47 -38.77
C ASP A 312 -13.00 14.22 -38.19
N GLU A 313 -14.06 13.78 -38.88
CA GLU A 313 -14.68 12.45 -38.70
C GLU A 313 -13.68 11.27 -38.87
N ILE A 314 -12.69 11.41 -39.73
CA ILE A 314 -11.68 10.36 -40.01
C ILE A 314 -10.79 10.13 -38.78
N HIS A 315 -10.26 11.20 -38.17
CA HIS A 315 -9.44 11.10 -36.96
C HIS A 315 -10.23 10.65 -35.72
N LEU A 316 -11.55 10.91 -35.68
CA LEU A 316 -12.44 10.41 -34.62
C LEU A 316 -12.61 8.89 -34.69
N ASN A 317 -12.85 8.33 -35.88
CA ASN A 317 -12.98 6.89 -36.07
C ASN A 317 -11.68 6.16 -35.77
N ASP A 318 -10.52 6.68 -36.20
CA ASP A 318 -9.21 6.11 -35.86
C ASP A 318 -8.98 6.08 -34.34
N THR A 319 -9.29 7.18 -33.65
CA THR A 319 -9.15 7.26 -32.19
C THR A 319 -10.09 6.28 -31.47
N MET A 320 -11.32 6.13 -31.96
CA MET A 320 -12.27 5.15 -31.40
C MET A 320 -11.82 3.71 -31.65
N GLN A 321 -11.25 3.42 -32.82
CA GLN A 321 -10.75 2.10 -33.17
C GLN A 321 -9.50 1.74 -32.34
N GLU A 322 -8.60 2.69 -32.12
CA GLU A 322 -7.45 2.50 -31.24
C GLU A 322 -7.85 2.26 -29.78
N LEU A 323 -8.82 3.00 -29.25
CA LEU A 323 -9.30 2.83 -27.87
C LEU A 323 -10.15 1.57 -27.67
N SER A 324 -10.92 1.18 -28.68
CA SER A 324 -11.59 -0.12 -28.74
C SER A 324 -10.56 -1.25 -28.74
N SER A 325 -9.48 -1.09 -29.51
CA SER A 325 -8.37 -2.05 -29.53
C SER A 325 -7.66 -2.17 -28.19
N LEU A 326 -7.64 -1.10 -27.37
CA LEU A 326 -7.09 -1.14 -26.01
C LEU A 326 -8.00 -1.92 -25.07
N SER A 327 -9.31 -1.63 -25.09
CA SER A 327 -10.30 -2.33 -24.26
C SER A 327 -10.27 -3.84 -24.52
N ALA A 328 -10.16 -4.25 -25.79
CA ALA A 328 -10.07 -5.65 -26.20
C ALA A 328 -8.82 -6.39 -25.69
N ARG A 329 -7.80 -5.67 -25.19
CA ARG A 329 -6.57 -6.28 -24.65
C ARG A 329 -6.63 -6.56 -23.15
N PHE A 330 -7.66 -6.05 -22.47
CA PHE A 330 -7.97 -6.55 -21.14
C PHE A 330 -8.53 -7.95 -21.27
N GLY A 331 -7.86 -8.92 -20.64
CA GLY A 331 -8.27 -10.32 -20.71
C GLY A 331 -9.57 -10.62 -19.93
N LEU A 332 -10.01 -9.68 -19.09
CA LEU A 332 -11.27 -9.75 -18.37
C LEU A 332 -11.93 -8.37 -18.32
N VAL A 333 -13.18 -8.28 -18.75
CA VAL A 333 -13.95 -7.04 -18.80
C VAL A 333 -15.22 -7.22 -17.97
N ILE A 334 -15.36 -6.45 -16.88
CA ILE A 334 -16.42 -6.62 -15.87
C ILE A 334 -17.34 -5.40 -15.86
N THR A 335 -18.64 -5.64 -16.07
CA THR A 335 -19.66 -4.60 -16.21
C THR A 335 -20.35 -4.26 -14.90
N PHE A 336 -20.27 -3.01 -14.45
CA PHE A 336 -21.01 -2.50 -13.31
C PHE A 336 -22.11 -1.55 -13.79
N VAL A 337 -23.32 -2.05 -13.96
CA VAL A 337 -24.51 -1.26 -14.36
C VAL A 337 -25.18 -0.62 -13.14
N ARG A 338 -25.88 0.50 -13.30
CA ARG A 338 -26.74 1.02 -12.21
C ARG A 338 -27.67 -0.08 -11.67
N PRO A 339 -27.87 -0.16 -10.35
CA PRO A 339 -28.75 -1.15 -9.76
C PRO A 339 -30.21 -0.83 -10.12
N ASP A 340 -31.00 -1.88 -10.30
CA ASP A 340 -32.45 -1.74 -10.34
C ASP A 340 -32.99 -1.35 -8.94
N ARG A 341 -34.32 -1.22 -8.83
CA ARG A 341 -34.96 -0.83 -7.57
C ARG A 341 -34.67 -1.83 -6.46
N GLU A 342 -34.78 -3.12 -6.76
CA GLU A 342 -34.67 -4.20 -5.77
C GLU A 342 -33.26 -4.23 -5.19
N LEU A 343 -32.25 -4.25 -6.06
CA LEU A 343 -30.85 -4.22 -5.67
C LEU A 343 -30.46 -2.92 -4.96
N TYR A 344 -30.98 -1.77 -5.40
CA TYR A 344 -30.73 -0.50 -4.73
C TYR A 344 -31.24 -0.51 -3.28
N GLN A 345 -32.47 -1.00 -3.08
CA GLN A 345 -33.09 -1.08 -1.76
C GLN A 345 -32.40 -2.09 -0.83
N GLU A 346 -31.87 -3.19 -1.38
CA GLU A 346 -31.00 -4.12 -0.65
C GLU A 346 -29.74 -3.41 -0.14
N VAL A 347 -29.06 -2.65 -1.00
CA VAL A 347 -27.86 -1.89 -0.63
C VAL A 347 -28.16 -0.82 0.41
N VAL A 348 -29.30 -0.10 0.28
CA VAL A 348 -29.77 0.85 1.30
C VAL A 348 -29.95 0.17 2.65
N ARG A 349 -30.69 -0.95 2.68
CA ARG A 349 -30.90 -1.72 3.93
C ARG A 349 -29.58 -2.12 4.59
N SER A 350 -28.61 -2.56 3.80
CA SER A 350 -27.29 -2.94 4.29
C SER A 350 -26.60 -1.76 4.99
N TYR A 351 -26.54 -0.59 4.34
CA TYR A 351 -25.93 0.59 4.96
C TYR A 351 -26.68 1.07 6.21
N LEU A 352 -28.01 1.05 6.22
CA LEU A 352 -28.78 1.44 7.40
C LEU A 352 -28.53 0.54 8.60
N THR A 353 -28.32 -0.76 8.36
CA THR A 353 -27.98 -1.72 9.41
C THR A 353 -26.69 -1.35 10.14
N LEU A 354 -25.70 -0.81 9.42
CA LEU A 354 -24.44 -0.32 10.02
C LEU A 354 -24.65 0.86 10.97
N TYR A 355 -25.72 1.63 10.80
CA TYR A 355 -26.07 2.77 11.65
C TYR A 355 -27.21 2.46 12.63
N GLY A 356 -27.65 1.21 12.73
CA GLY A 356 -28.77 0.82 13.59
C GLY A 356 -30.14 1.41 13.17
N ILE A 357 -30.28 1.87 11.93
CA ILE A 357 -31.51 2.53 11.45
C ILE A 357 -32.48 1.47 10.89
N ALA A 358 -33.71 1.48 11.39
CA ALA A 358 -34.75 0.55 10.94
C ALA A 358 -35.16 0.80 9.48
N TYR A 359 -35.10 -0.23 8.65
CA TYR A 359 -35.60 -0.18 7.28
C TYR A 359 -37.12 -0.42 7.25
N ASN A 360 -37.88 0.56 6.76
CA ASN A 360 -39.33 0.48 6.57
C ASN A 360 -39.76 1.10 5.22
N LYS A 361 -41.06 1.09 4.92
CA LYS A 361 -41.59 1.62 3.64
C LYS A 361 -41.30 3.11 3.44
N ASP A 362 -41.46 3.94 4.48
CA ASP A 362 -41.17 5.38 4.40
C ASP A 362 -39.69 5.62 4.06
N VAL A 363 -38.79 4.90 4.73
CA VAL A 363 -37.35 4.95 4.46
C VAL A 363 -37.02 4.49 3.05
N ALA A 364 -37.67 3.44 2.55
CA ALA A 364 -37.49 2.94 1.18
C ALA A 364 -37.91 3.99 0.13
N ASP A 365 -39.04 4.66 0.33
CA ASP A 365 -39.55 5.70 -0.57
C ASP A 365 -38.69 6.97 -0.50
N ARG A 366 -38.21 7.36 0.69
CA ARG A 366 -37.24 8.44 0.88
C ARG A 366 -35.90 8.14 0.20
N ALA A 367 -35.45 6.89 0.24
CA ALA A 367 -34.23 6.47 -0.45
C ALA A 367 -34.37 6.62 -1.97
N GLU A 368 -35.50 6.23 -2.56
CA GLU A 368 -35.75 6.45 -3.99
C GLU A 368 -35.75 7.94 -4.36
N ALA A 369 -36.40 8.78 -3.54
CA ALA A 369 -36.42 10.23 -3.76
C ALA A 369 -35.00 10.81 -3.70
N TYR A 370 -34.20 10.37 -2.73
CA TYR A 370 -32.79 10.77 -2.60
C TYR A 370 -31.95 10.31 -3.81
N ALA A 371 -32.13 9.08 -4.28
CA ALA A 371 -31.45 8.57 -5.46
C ALA A 371 -31.73 9.43 -6.70
N LEU A 372 -32.97 9.85 -6.91
CA LEU A 372 -33.35 10.73 -8.02
C LEU A 372 -32.63 12.09 -7.93
N GLN A 373 -32.52 12.68 -6.73
CA GLN A 373 -31.78 13.92 -6.50
C GLN A 373 -30.29 13.77 -6.80
N CYS A 374 -29.71 12.60 -6.52
CA CYS A 374 -28.30 12.28 -6.79
C CYS A 374 -28.01 11.84 -8.24
N GLY A 375 -28.97 11.94 -9.16
CA GLY A 375 -28.78 11.58 -10.56
C GLY A 375 -28.97 10.09 -10.88
N GLY A 376 -29.56 9.34 -9.95
CA GLY A 376 -30.00 7.95 -10.11
C GLY A 376 -29.57 7.02 -8.99
N ARG A 377 -30.07 5.78 -9.05
CA ARG A 377 -29.73 4.71 -8.11
C ARG A 377 -28.24 4.36 -8.22
N SER A 378 -27.56 4.31 -7.09
CA SER A 378 -26.19 3.82 -6.98
C SER A 378 -25.87 3.44 -5.54
N PRO A 379 -24.95 2.49 -5.30
CA PRO A 379 -24.39 2.23 -3.97
C PRO A 379 -23.86 3.49 -3.28
N ARG A 380 -23.23 4.41 -4.02
CA ARG A 380 -22.80 5.71 -3.49
C ARG A 380 -23.97 6.52 -2.92
N ALA A 381 -25.06 6.65 -3.67
CA ALA A 381 -26.25 7.37 -3.23
C ALA A 381 -26.92 6.68 -2.03
N ALA A 382 -26.93 5.34 -1.99
CA ALA A 382 -27.44 4.57 -0.84
C ALA A 382 -26.63 4.84 0.44
N ARG A 383 -25.29 4.86 0.34
CA ARG A 383 -24.40 5.19 1.46
C ARG A 383 -24.63 6.61 1.97
N HIS A 384 -24.66 7.58 1.05
CA HIS A 384 -24.91 8.98 1.39
C HIS A 384 -26.28 9.20 2.02
N PHE A 385 -27.31 8.47 1.56
CA PHE A 385 -28.63 8.49 2.17
C PHE A 385 -28.61 7.96 3.62
N ALA A 386 -27.93 6.84 3.87
CA ALA A 386 -27.81 6.28 5.21
C ALA A 386 -27.04 7.22 6.17
N GLU A 387 -25.91 7.79 5.71
CA GLU A 387 -25.14 8.81 6.44
C GLU A 387 -25.99 10.05 6.74
N PHE A 388 -26.81 10.47 5.77
CA PHE A 388 -27.74 11.59 5.93
C PHE A 388 -28.77 11.30 7.03
N LEU A 389 -29.42 10.12 7.04
CA LEU A 389 -30.36 9.75 8.10
C LEU A 389 -29.69 9.64 9.47
N ALA A 390 -28.48 9.07 9.53
CA ALA A 390 -27.70 8.96 10.75
C ALA A 390 -27.37 10.34 11.34
N SER A 391 -27.01 11.31 10.50
CA SER A 391 -26.73 12.68 10.95
C SER A 391 -27.96 13.44 11.45
N GLN A 392 -29.17 12.97 11.15
CA GLN A 392 -30.43 13.52 11.66
C GLN A 392 -30.86 12.90 13.00
N GLY A 393 -30.08 11.98 13.59
CA GLY A 393 -30.41 11.33 14.86
C GLY A 393 -31.51 10.26 14.75
N ILE A 394 -31.83 9.78 13.55
CA ILE A 394 -32.89 8.78 13.30
C ILE A 394 -32.47 7.36 13.76
N GLY A 395 -31.29 7.20 14.39
CA GLY A 395 -30.76 5.94 14.90
C GLY A 395 -30.69 5.80 16.43
N GLU A 396 -31.05 6.83 17.21
CA GLU A 396 -31.11 6.73 18.67
C GLU A 396 -32.55 6.42 19.14
N THR A 397 -32.92 5.15 19.07
CA THR A 397 -33.91 4.59 19.98
C THR A 397 -33.18 3.65 20.92
N ASN A 398 -33.18 4.00 22.21
CA ASN A 398 -32.68 3.24 23.36
C ASN A 398 -32.92 1.73 23.28
#